data_AF-A0A538RVG0-F1
#
_entry.id   AF-A0A538RVG0-F1
#
_cell.length_a   1.000
_cell.length_b   1.000
_cell.length_c   1.000
_cell.angle_alpha   90.00
_cell.angle_beta   90.00
_cell.angle_gamma   90.00
#
_symmetry.space_group_name_H-M   'P 1'
#
loop_
_entity.id
_entity.type
_entity.pdbx_description
1 polymer ?
#
loop_
_entity_poly.entity_id
_entity_poly.type
_entity_poly.pdbx_seq_one_letter_code
_entity_poly.pdbx_strand_id
1 'polypeptide(L)'
;MSSNDRLGGVIHTYQKYDPVNLPSPTAPPPDVLSHVFDHMLYYGHTRRLTDEELARAVRLDPSQIRNLGPSLEWLKALLLERKRKILSTYETDYVQKDAHDQFHDMAGQMRPPGKLSRRFAEAVHEEQLRDLEQLWYAAGGEQNPFAKQLLQLVGRLADKYQVDELAAKYEFTGQTPMTIPEALQVKEELEMIDRLLKQLEEAAKTGQIGVIDLEELAEFAEPGDIEQLQTLQQQIEDYLRELAAQQGLEKGKHGFQLTPKAYRLFQAKLLTQIFSVLQASRSGRHQGPIVGEGATEMQQTKPYEFGDSVTHMDIPASLVNAMLRNGPGLPMRLKPDDIEIHRTRNTPKCATAVLL
;
A
#
# COMPACT_ATOMS: atom_id res chain seq x y z
N MET A 1 43.53 5.93 -52.39
CA MET A 1 42.06 5.96 -52.29
C MET A 1 41.66 5.36 -50.95
N SER A 2 40.68 6.01 -50.31
CA SER A 2 39.83 5.61 -49.19
C SER A 2 40.46 5.23 -47.84
N SER A 3 40.50 6.25 -46.99
CA SER A 3 40.17 6.26 -45.56
C SER A 3 39.22 5.14 -45.11
N ASN A 4 39.52 4.54 -43.96
CA ASN A 4 38.49 3.91 -43.13
C ASN A 4 38.52 4.57 -41.75
N ASP A 5 37.48 5.37 -41.53
CA ASP A 5 37.27 6.20 -40.36
C ASP A 5 37.34 5.41 -39.06
N ARG A 6 37.96 6.04 -38.07
CA ARG A 6 37.78 5.72 -36.65
C ARG A 6 36.32 5.92 -36.30
N LEU A 7 35.54 4.84 -36.29
CA LEU A 7 34.26 4.81 -35.58
C LEU A 7 34.57 4.80 -34.07
N GLY A 8 34.70 5.99 -33.51
CA GLY A 8 34.71 6.23 -32.07
C GLY A 8 33.32 5.91 -31.50
N GLY A 9 33.13 4.67 -31.08
CA GLY A 9 32.02 4.32 -30.20
C GLY A 9 32.27 4.92 -28.83
N VAL A 10 31.51 5.94 -28.45
CA VAL A 10 31.45 6.38 -27.05
C VAL A 10 30.76 5.27 -26.28
N ILE A 11 31.55 4.38 -25.68
CA ILE A 11 31.05 3.48 -24.64
C ILE A 11 30.81 4.37 -23.43
N HIS A 12 29.59 4.88 -23.28
CA HIS A 12 29.13 5.38 -21.99
C HIS A 12 29.03 4.18 -21.06
N THR A 13 30.13 3.82 -20.39
CA THR A 13 30.04 3.05 -19.16
C THR A 13 29.30 3.95 -18.17
N TYR A 14 28.05 3.59 -17.85
CA TYR A 14 27.31 4.20 -16.76
C TYR A 14 28.10 3.95 -15.45
N GLN A 15 29.07 4.82 -15.14
CA GLN A 15 29.88 4.75 -13.91
C GLN A 15 29.11 5.27 -12.68
N LYS A 16 27.81 5.54 -12.84
CA LYS A 16 26.98 6.19 -11.83
C LYS A 16 25.65 5.48 -11.61
N TYR A 17 25.56 4.19 -11.95
CA TYR A 17 24.51 3.36 -11.35
C TYR A 17 24.98 3.01 -9.94
N ASP A 18 24.51 3.81 -9.00
CA ASP A 18 24.61 3.50 -7.58
C ASP A 18 23.37 2.67 -7.21
N PRO A 19 23.46 1.33 -7.14
CA PRO A 19 22.32 0.48 -6.80
C PRO A 19 21.79 0.77 -5.39
N VAL A 20 22.53 1.54 -4.58
CA VAL A 20 22.14 1.95 -3.23
C VAL A 20 21.16 3.14 -3.24
N ASN A 21 21.25 4.04 -4.24
CA ASN A 21 20.44 5.27 -4.30
C ASN A 21 19.44 5.32 -5.46
N LEU A 22 19.54 4.39 -6.42
CA LEU A 22 18.67 4.32 -7.59
C LEU A 22 17.89 3.00 -7.56
N PRO A 23 16.57 3.02 -7.23
CA PRO A 23 15.76 1.81 -7.36
C PRO A 23 15.82 1.28 -8.79
N SER A 24 15.58 -0.03 -8.96
CA SER A 24 15.58 -0.66 -10.27
C SER A 24 14.75 0.17 -11.26
N PRO A 25 15.28 0.54 -12.45
CA PRO A 25 14.53 1.31 -13.45
C PRO A 25 13.22 0.65 -13.90
N THR A 26 13.06 -0.65 -13.61
CA THR A 26 11.89 -1.46 -13.93
C THR A 26 10.91 -1.64 -12.77
N ALA A 27 11.24 -1.20 -11.55
CA ALA A 27 10.30 -1.25 -10.43
C ALA A 27 9.24 -0.14 -10.60
N PRO A 28 7.93 -0.47 -10.56
CA PRO A 28 6.91 0.57 -10.56
C PRO A 28 7.09 1.45 -9.32
N PRO A 29 7.04 2.79 -9.47
CA PRO A 29 7.19 3.68 -8.32
C PRO A 29 6.07 3.41 -7.30
N PRO A 30 6.35 3.52 -5.99
CA PRO A 30 5.33 3.31 -4.96
C PRO A 30 4.16 4.26 -5.19
N ASP A 31 2.95 3.71 -5.12
CA ASP A 31 1.73 4.44 -5.44
C ASP A 31 1.20 5.19 -4.22
N VAL A 32 1.84 6.33 -3.94
CA VAL A 32 1.51 7.16 -2.77
C VAL A 32 0.32 8.09 -3.06
N LEU A 33 0.09 8.39 -4.33
CA LEU A 33 -0.81 9.47 -4.76
C LEU A 33 -2.21 8.98 -5.11
N SER A 34 -2.40 7.73 -5.53
CA SER A 34 -3.72 7.26 -5.98
C SER A 34 -4.81 7.45 -4.94
N HIS A 35 -4.56 7.13 -3.68
CA HIS A 35 -5.54 7.34 -2.61
C HIS A 35 -5.93 8.81 -2.42
N VAL A 36 -4.96 9.73 -2.54
CA VAL A 36 -5.20 11.18 -2.43
C VAL A 36 -6.06 11.67 -3.59
N PHE A 37 -5.76 11.20 -4.80
CA PHE A 37 -6.49 11.61 -6.00
C PHE A 37 -7.86 10.97 -6.11
N ASP A 38 -8.05 9.73 -5.69
CA ASP A 38 -9.38 9.08 -5.63
C ASP A 38 -10.30 9.86 -4.70
N HIS A 39 -9.79 10.28 -3.53
CA HIS A 39 -10.51 11.15 -2.61
C HIS A 39 -10.80 12.53 -3.22
N MET A 40 -9.83 13.12 -3.91
CA MET A 40 -10.02 14.41 -4.61
C MET A 40 -11.11 14.31 -5.69
N LEU A 41 -11.13 13.22 -6.48
CA LEU A 41 -12.14 12.97 -7.51
C LEU A 41 -13.52 12.74 -6.90
N TYR A 42 -13.60 12.02 -5.78
CA TYR A 42 -14.86 11.69 -5.13
C TYR A 42 -15.48 12.89 -4.40
N TYR A 43 -14.67 13.72 -3.74
CA TYR A 43 -15.16 14.79 -2.87
C TYR A 43 -14.82 16.21 -3.32
N GLY A 44 -14.11 16.38 -4.44
CA GLY A 44 -13.80 17.68 -5.03
C GLY A 44 -12.84 18.57 -4.22
N HIS A 45 -12.14 18.03 -3.22
CA HIS A 45 -11.22 18.80 -2.39
C HIS A 45 -9.86 18.12 -2.21
N THR A 46 -8.81 18.94 -2.22
CA THR A 46 -7.42 18.53 -1.98
C THR A 46 -7.17 18.46 -0.48
N ARG A 47 -7.51 17.31 0.11
CA ARG A 47 -7.09 17.03 1.50
C ARG A 47 -5.57 16.91 1.55
N ARG A 48 -4.95 17.54 2.55
CA ARG A 48 -3.52 17.37 2.86
C ARG A 48 -3.31 16.02 3.56
N LEU A 49 -2.25 15.31 3.20
CA LEU A 49 -1.83 14.11 3.92
C LEU A 49 -1.07 14.52 5.18
N THR A 50 -1.42 13.91 6.30
CA THR A 50 -0.59 13.96 7.52
C THR A 50 0.67 13.10 7.35
N ASP A 51 1.68 13.32 8.19
CA ASP A 51 2.94 12.56 8.15
C ASP A 51 2.67 11.05 8.40
N GLU A 52 1.73 10.71 9.30
CA GLU A 52 1.28 9.33 9.56
C GLU A 52 0.54 8.71 8.37
N GLU A 53 -0.40 9.44 7.76
CA GLU A 53 -1.15 8.94 6.60
C GLU A 53 -0.24 8.69 5.40
N LEU A 54 0.77 9.54 5.21
CA LEU A 54 1.81 9.31 4.21
C LEU A 54 2.61 8.05 4.55
N ALA A 55 3.09 7.90 5.79
CA ALA A 55 3.90 6.76 6.20
C ALA A 55 3.16 5.42 6.06
N ARG A 56 1.84 5.38 6.29
CA ARG A 56 1.00 4.19 6.05
C ARG A 56 0.71 3.92 4.57
N ALA A 57 0.56 4.97 3.77
CA ALA A 57 0.29 4.84 2.34
C ALA A 57 1.52 4.37 1.55
N VAL A 58 2.73 4.67 2.04
CA VAL A 58 3.97 4.30 1.37
C VAL A 58 4.35 2.87 1.75
N ARG A 59 4.38 1.98 0.76
CA ARG A 59 5.03 0.67 0.88
C ARG A 59 6.52 0.84 0.59
N LEU A 60 7.33 0.65 1.62
CA LEU A 60 8.79 0.75 1.55
C LEU A 60 9.30 -0.67 1.39
N ASP A 61 9.87 -1.02 0.25
CA ASP A 61 10.52 -2.34 0.15
C ASP A 61 11.69 -2.36 1.16
N PRO A 62 11.72 -3.31 2.12
CA PRO A 62 12.77 -3.34 3.14
C PRO A 62 14.19 -3.39 2.57
N SER A 63 14.36 -3.85 1.32
CA SER A 63 15.64 -3.86 0.62
C SER A 63 16.12 -2.48 0.17
N GLN A 64 15.23 -1.48 0.10
CA GLN A 64 15.54 -0.12 -0.35
C GLN A 64 16.08 0.77 0.77
N ILE A 65 15.83 0.41 2.03
CA ILE A 65 16.38 1.12 3.19
C ILE A 65 17.61 0.37 3.69
N ARG A 66 18.75 1.04 3.64
CA ARG A 66 20.04 0.47 4.04
C ARG A 66 19.95 -0.05 5.47
N ASN A 67 20.33 -1.32 5.66
CA ASN A 67 20.38 -2.00 6.96
C ASN A 67 19.03 -2.13 7.69
N LEU A 68 17.89 -1.92 7.02
CA LEU A 68 16.58 -2.05 7.67
C LEU A 68 16.27 -3.49 8.10
N GLY A 69 16.57 -4.49 7.27
CA GLY A 69 16.40 -5.90 7.66
C GLY A 69 17.15 -6.22 8.96
N PRO A 70 18.47 -5.96 9.04
CA PRO A 70 19.24 -6.11 10.27
C PRO A 70 18.70 -5.30 11.46
N SER A 71 18.20 -4.07 11.25
CA SER A 71 17.65 -3.26 12.35
C SER A 71 16.30 -3.78 12.85
N LEU A 72 15.43 -4.30 11.97
CA LEU A 72 14.17 -4.94 12.36
C LEU A 72 14.41 -6.25 13.12
N GLU A 73 15.37 -7.07 12.69
CA GLU A 73 15.75 -8.29 13.41
C GLU A 73 16.38 -7.98 14.78
N TRP A 74 17.20 -6.93 14.85
CA TRP A 74 17.76 -6.46 16.11
C TRP A 74 16.67 -5.94 17.07
N LEU A 75 15.74 -5.12 16.58
CA LEU A 75 14.57 -4.64 17.34
C LEU A 75 13.72 -5.78 17.89
N LYS A 76 13.48 -6.78 17.05
CA LYS A 76 12.77 -8.01 17.43
C LYS A 76 13.53 -8.77 18.52
N ALA A 77 14.86 -8.91 18.37
CA ALA A 77 15.70 -9.58 19.36
C ALA A 77 15.67 -8.86 20.72
N LEU A 78 15.74 -7.53 20.71
CA LEU A 78 15.65 -6.68 21.90
C LEU A 78 14.33 -6.90 22.65
N LEU A 79 13.19 -6.85 21.94
CA LEU A 79 11.88 -7.10 22.52
C LEU A 79 11.73 -8.52 23.07
N LEU A 80 12.23 -9.53 22.33
CA LEU A 80 12.20 -10.92 22.77
C LEU A 80 13.08 -11.15 24.01
N GLU A 81 14.23 -10.49 24.08
CA GLU A 81 15.10 -10.53 25.25
C GLU A 81 14.43 -9.90 26.47
N ARG A 82 13.82 -8.72 26.29
CA ARG A 82 13.04 -8.07 27.36
C ARG A 82 11.91 -8.95 27.87
N LYS A 83 11.10 -9.49 26.96
CA LYS A 83 10.02 -10.44 27.29
C LYS A 83 10.55 -11.64 28.06
N ARG A 84 11.63 -12.26 27.58
CA ARG A 84 12.26 -13.40 28.26
C ARG A 84 12.73 -13.04 29.67
N LYS A 85 13.34 -11.86 29.85
CA LYS A 85 13.82 -11.39 31.15
C LYS A 85 12.67 -11.27 32.14
N ILE A 86 11.55 -10.66 31.75
CA ILE A 86 10.33 -10.55 32.56
C ILE A 86 9.85 -11.94 33.00
N LEU A 87 9.62 -12.84 32.03
CA LEU A 87 9.08 -14.18 32.29
C LEU A 87 10.02 -15.05 33.15
N SER A 88 11.33 -14.82 33.06
CA SER A 88 12.32 -15.55 33.88
C SER A 88 12.58 -14.94 35.26
N THR A 89 12.13 -13.70 35.51
CA THR A 89 12.35 -13.01 36.79
C THR A 89 11.21 -13.28 37.75
N TYR A 90 9.97 -13.18 37.28
CA TYR A 90 8.78 -13.21 38.12
C TYR A 90 8.05 -14.56 38.13
N GLU A 91 7.22 -14.75 39.14
CA GLU A 91 6.24 -15.84 39.25
C GLU A 91 4.82 -15.28 39.47
N THR A 92 3.79 -16.07 39.15
CA THR A 92 2.38 -15.63 39.19
C THR A 92 1.51 -16.31 40.25
N ASP A 93 1.97 -17.42 40.86
CA ASP A 93 1.19 -18.20 41.82
C ASP A 93 0.84 -17.37 43.07
N TYR A 94 1.80 -16.58 43.57
CA TYR A 94 1.57 -15.72 44.72
C TYR A 94 0.52 -14.65 44.44
N VAL A 95 0.64 -13.94 43.31
CA VAL A 95 -0.25 -12.82 43.00
C VAL A 95 -1.65 -13.28 42.62
N GLN A 96 -1.80 -14.45 41.98
CA GLN A 96 -3.11 -15.04 41.75
C GLN A 96 -3.82 -15.35 43.05
N LYS A 97 -3.09 -15.92 44.02
CA LYS A 97 -3.62 -16.20 45.34
C LYS A 97 -3.95 -14.90 46.11
N ASP A 98 -3.06 -13.91 46.10
CA ASP A 98 -3.28 -12.62 46.74
C ASP A 98 -4.50 -11.89 46.16
N ALA A 99 -4.67 -11.89 44.84
CA ALA A 99 -5.84 -11.29 44.18
C ALA A 99 -7.14 -12.02 44.53
N HIS A 100 -7.10 -13.36 44.60
CA HIS A 100 -8.23 -14.16 45.06
C HIS A 100 -8.60 -13.86 46.50
N ASP A 101 -7.63 -13.88 47.41
CA ASP A 101 -7.81 -13.65 48.84
C ASP A 101 -8.34 -12.22 49.09
N GLN A 102 -7.76 -11.18 48.45
CA GLN A 102 -8.22 -9.80 48.58
C GLN A 102 -9.68 -9.59 48.12
N PHE A 103 -10.10 -10.27 47.05
CA PHE A 103 -11.48 -10.20 46.57
C PHE A 103 -12.45 -10.85 47.58
N HIS A 104 -12.15 -12.07 48.04
CA HIS A 104 -13.03 -12.80 48.96
C HIS A 104 -13.05 -12.18 50.36
N ASP A 105 -11.93 -11.67 50.85
CA ASP A 105 -11.85 -10.95 52.13
C ASP A 105 -12.68 -9.66 52.10
N MET A 106 -12.63 -8.92 51.00
CA MET A 106 -13.46 -7.73 50.82
C MET A 106 -14.94 -8.09 50.76
N ALA A 107 -15.31 -9.12 49.99
CA ALA A 107 -16.68 -9.58 49.89
C ALA A 107 -17.24 -10.06 51.25
N GLY A 108 -16.43 -10.73 52.07
CA GLY A 108 -16.80 -11.22 53.39
C GLY A 108 -17.05 -10.11 54.43
N GLN A 109 -16.44 -8.94 54.25
CA GLN A 109 -16.64 -7.78 55.13
C GLN A 109 -17.87 -6.95 54.76
N MET A 110 -18.42 -7.14 53.55
CA MET A 110 -19.57 -6.39 53.07
C MET A 110 -20.88 -6.86 53.69
N ARG A 111 -21.80 -5.91 53.92
CA ARG A 111 -23.14 -6.17 54.48
C ARG A 111 -24.22 -5.84 53.45
N PRO A 112 -24.63 -6.80 52.60
CA PRO A 112 -25.64 -6.56 51.59
C PRO A 112 -27.03 -6.35 52.23
N PRO A 113 -27.89 -5.47 51.67
CA PRO A 113 -29.28 -5.35 52.08
C PRO A 113 -30.01 -6.68 51.95
N GLY A 114 -30.94 -7.00 52.86
CA GLY A 114 -31.61 -8.31 52.89
C GLY A 114 -32.28 -8.75 51.58
N LYS A 115 -32.79 -7.80 50.78
CA LYS A 115 -33.37 -8.08 49.45
C LYS A 115 -32.34 -8.49 48.39
N LEU A 116 -31.07 -8.09 48.56
CA LEU A 116 -29.97 -8.32 47.62
C LEU A 116 -28.95 -9.36 48.12
N SER A 117 -29.03 -9.76 49.39
CA SER A 117 -28.06 -10.65 50.03
C SER A 117 -27.86 -11.98 49.31
N ARG A 118 -28.94 -12.63 48.86
CA ARG A 118 -28.84 -13.90 48.12
C ARG A 118 -28.14 -13.72 46.78
N ARG A 119 -28.56 -12.73 46.00
CA ARG A 119 -27.97 -12.41 44.70
C ARG A 119 -26.49 -11.99 44.83
N PHE A 120 -26.15 -11.28 45.90
CA PHE A 120 -24.77 -10.92 46.21
C PHE A 120 -23.91 -12.15 46.51
N ALA A 121 -24.40 -13.08 47.34
CA ALA A 121 -23.67 -14.31 47.64
C ALA A 121 -23.48 -15.18 46.39
N GLU A 122 -24.50 -15.28 45.54
CA GLU A 122 -24.42 -15.97 44.24
C GLU A 122 -23.37 -15.29 43.32
N ALA A 123 -23.41 -13.96 43.17
CA ALA A 123 -22.46 -13.23 42.33
C ALA A 123 -21.00 -13.30 42.82
N VAL A 124 -20.77 -13.29 44.14
CA VAL A 124 -19.43 -13.46 44.73
C VAL A 124 -18.91 -14.89 44.52
N HIS A 125 -19.80 -15.88 44.59
CA HIS A 125 -19.43 -17.28 44.38
C HIS A 125 -19.11 -17.60 42.91
N GLU A 126 -19.91 -17.06 41.98
CA GLU A 126 -19.72 -17.26 40.55
C GLU A 126 -18.62 -16.35 39.97
N GLU A 127 -18.16 -15.37 40.76
CA GLU A 127 -17.10 -14.41 40.42
C GLU A 127 -17.36 -13.70 39.07
N GLN A 128 -18.63 -13.45 38.74
CA GLN A 128 -19.03 -12.82 37.47
C GLN A 128 -19.11 -11.30 37.61
N LEU A 129 -18.29 -10.58 36.83
CA LEU A 129 -18.27 -9.11 36.83
C LEU A 129 -19.65 -8.52 36.52
N ARG A 130 -20.32 -9.11 35.53
CA ARG A 130 -21.66 -8.69 35.07
C ARG A 130 -22.72 -8.76 36.17
N ASP A 131 -22.64 -9.76 37.06
CA ASP A 131 -23.64 -9.93 38.11
C ASP A 131 -23.45 -8.95 39.26
N LEU A 132 -22.20 -8.62 39.58
CA LEU A 132 -21.87 -7.54 40.51
C LEU A 132 -22.28 -6.16 39.96
N GLU A 133 -22.11 -5.92 38.65
CA GLU A 133 -22.60 -4.69 38.00
C GLU A 133 -24.13 -4.58 38.06
N GLN A 134 -24.86 -5.65 37.76
CA GLN A 134 -26.32 -5.67 37.89
C GLN A 134 -26.78 -5.39 39.32
N LEU A 135 -26.06 -5.91 40.32
CA LEU A 135 -26.31 -5.64 41.73
C LEU A 135 -26.08 -4.18 42.08
N TRP A 136 -25.07 -3.54 41.49
CA TRP A 136 -24.81 -2.12 41.66
C TRP A 136 -25.98 -1.25 41.18
N TYR A 137 -26.50 -1.53 39.98
CA TYR A 137 -27.71 -0.85 39.47
C TYR A 137 -28.92 -1.09 40.38
N ALA A 138 -29.11 -2.33 40.85
CA ALA A 138 -30.22 -2.69 41.73
C ALA A 138 -30.12 -2.07 43.14
N ALA A 139 -28.92 -1.73 43.60
CA ALA A 139 -28.68 -1.11 44.90
C ALA A 139 -29.02 0.40 44.95
N GLY A 140 -29.38 1.01 43.82
CA GLY A 140 -29.78 2.41 43.74
C GLY A 140 -28.63 3.39 43.42
N GLY A 141 -27.52 2.91 42.86
CA GLY A 141 -26.43 3.75 42.36
C GLY A 141 -25.63 4.48 43.46
N GLU A 142 -24.98 5.59 43.10
CA GLU A 142 -23.93 6.27 43.90
C GLU A 142 -24.35 6.77 45.30
N GLN A 143 -25.65 6.88 45.57
CA GLN A 143 -26.14 7.38 46.87
C GLN A 143 -26.10 6.33 47.98
N ASN A 144 -26.00 5.03 47.64
CA ASN A 144 -26.01 3.94 48.61
C ASN A 144 -24.57 3.56 49.05
N PRO A 145 -24.27 3.50 50.37
CA PRO A 145 -22.97 3.02 50.86
C PRO A 145 -22.58 1.62 50.35
N PHE A 146 -23.56 0.72 50.20
CA PHE A 146 -23.33 -0.63 49.66
C PHE A 146 -22.94 -0.59 48.17
N ALA A 147 -23.53 0.32 47.39
CA ALA A 147 -23.19 0.47 45.98
C ALA A 147 -21.75 1.02 45.80
N LYS A 148 -21.28 1.91 46.68
CA LYS A 148 -19.89 2.36 46.66
C LYS A 148 -18.90 1.22 46.95
N GLN A 149 -19.23 0.37 47.92
CA GLN A 149 -18.44 -0.83 48.23
C GLN A 149 -18.46 -1.84 47.06
N LEU A 150 -19.61 -2.00 46.39
CA LEU A 150 -19.72 -2.85 45.20
C LEU A 150 -18.79 -2.39 44.06
N LEU A 151 -18.66 -1.08 43.82
CA LEU A 151 -17.72 -0.57 42.80
C LEU A 151 -16.27 -0.95 43.12
N GLN A 152 -15.88 -0.84 44.39
CA GLN A 152 -14.55 -1.25 44.82
C GLN A 152 -14.36 -2.78 44.68
N LEU A 153 -15.38 -3.57 45.02
CA LEU A 153 -15.34 -5.03 44.86
C LEU A 153 -15.25 -5.45 43.38
N VAL A 154 -16.00 -4.77 42.50
CA VAL A 154 -15.91 -4.95 41.03
C VAL A 154 -14.50 -4.64 40.55
N GLY A 155 -13.87 -3.58 41.05
CA GLY A 155 -12.47 -3.26 40.77
C GLY A 155 -11.53 -4.40 41.18
N ARG A 156 -11.67 -4.94 42.40
CA ARG A 156 -10.85 -6.09 42.85
C ARG A 156 -11.03 -7.34 42.01
N LEU A 157 -12.28 -7.60 41.60
CA LEU A 157 -12.57 -8.72 40.71
C LEU A 157 -11.94 -8.50 39.33
N ALA A 158 -12.01 -7.28 38.79
CA ALA A 158 -11.37 -6.94 37.53
C ALA A 158 -9.84 -7.11 37.59
N ASP A 159 -9.20 -6.64 38.67
CA ASP A 159 -7.77 -6.85 38.91
C ASP A 159 -7.43 -8.35 38.91
N LYS A 160 -8.21 -9.16 39.64
CA LYS A 160 -8.05 -10.62 39.67
C LYS A 160 -8.14 -11.24 38.27
N TYR A 161 -9.15 -10.87 37.47
CA TYR A 161 -9.27 -11.36 36.09
C TYR A 161 -8.06 -11.01 35.22
N GLN A 162 -7.51 -9.81 35.37
CA GLN A 162 -6.32 -9.40 34.63
C GLN A 162 -5.08 -10.22 35.03
N VAL A 163 -4.93 -10.52 36.33
CA VAL A 163 -3.86 -11.39 36.84
C VAL A 163 -4.03 -12.84 36.37
N ASP A 164 -5.26 -13.37 36.38
CA ASP A 164 -5.55 -14.72 35.88
C ASP A 164 -5.29 -14.83 34.37
N GLU A 165 -5.64 -13.81 33.59
CA GLU A 165 -5.33 -13.74 32.17
C GLU A 165 -3.81 -13.70 31.92
N LEU A 166 -3.07 -12.93 32.71
CA LEU A 166 -1.60 -12.86 32.65
C LEU A 166 -0.97 -14.25 32.86
N ALA A 167 -1.38 -14.96 33.91
CA ALA A 167 -0.87 -16.29 34.23
C ALA A 167 -1.28 -17.35 33.18
N ALA A 168 -2.47 -17.21 32.59
CA ALA A 168 -2.95 -18.14 31.56
C ALA A 168 -2.27 -17.93 30.20
N LYS A 169 -1.97 -16.67 29.83
CA LYS A 169 -1.43 -16.31 28.52
C LYS A 169 0.09 -16.49 28.42
N TYR A 170 0.80 -16.33 29.54
CA TYR A 170 2.26 -16.36 29.56
C TYR A 170 2.78 -17.41 30.54
N GLU A 171 3.82 -18.13 30.14
CA GLU A 171 4.51 -19.09 30.99
C GLU A 171 5.64 -18.39 31.75
N PHE A 172 5.44 -18.20 33.05
CA PHE A 172 6.44 -17.63 33.96
C PHE A 172 7.30 -18.74 34.54
N THR A 173 8.63 -18.53 34.55
CA THR A 173 9.61 -19.49 35.08
C THR A 173 10.46 -18.91 36.21
N GLY A 174 10.18 -17.68 36.63
CA GLY A 174 10.91 -16.99 37.68
C GLY A 174 10.52 -17.43 39.08
N GLN A 175 11.01 -16.68 40.07
CA GLN A 175 10.78 -16.95 41.50
C GLN A 175 10.43 -15.68 42.28
N THR A 176 10.47 -14.52 41.64
CA THR A 176 10.23 -13.24 42.31
C THR A 176 8.72 -13.02 42.41
N PRO A 177 8.14 -12.98 43.62
CA PRO A 177 6.73 -12.67 43.77
C PRO A 177 6.48 -11.22 43.35
N MET A 178 5.29 -10.99 42.79
CA MET A 178 4.81 -9.67 42.40
C MET A 178 3.58 -9.29 43.22
N THR A 179 3.41 -7.99 43.46
CA THR A 179 2.17 -7.44 43.99
C THR A 179 1.14 -7.28 42.86
N ILE A 180 -0.15 -7.14 43.19
CA ILE A 180 -1.21 -6.94 42.18
C ILE A 180 -0.87 -5.74 41.25
N PRO A 181 -0.49 -4.55 41.74
CA PRO A 181 -0.16 -3.43 40.85
C PRO A 181 1.04 -3.72 39.93
N GLU A 182 2.06 -4.42 40.43
CA GLU A 182 3.21 -4.83 39.62
C GLU A 182 2.80 -5.85 38.55
N ALA A 183 1.90 -6.79 38.87
CA ALA A 183 1.39 -7.76 37.91
C ALA A 183 0.63 -7.09 36.77
N LEU A 184 -0.19 -6.07 37.07
CA LEU A 184 -0.90 -5.32 36.05
C LEU A 184 0.07 -4.56 35.14
N GLN A 185 1.10 -3.93 35.71
CA GLN A 185 2.15 -3.25 34.92
C GLN A 185 2.92 -4.23 34.03
N VAL A 186 3.30 -5.40 34.58
CA VAL A 186 3.98 -6.45 33.81
C VAL A 186 3.09 -6.97 32.68
N LYS A 187 1.78 -7.11 32.92
CA LYS A 187 0.83 -7.49 31.87
C LYS A 187 0.80 -6.44 30.75
N GLU A 188 0.62 -5.18 31.09
CA GLU A 188 0.62 -4.07 30.12
C GLU A 188 1.91 -4.05 29.29
N GLU A 189 3.06 -4.23 29.96
CA GLU A 189 4.38 -4.29 29.33
C GLU A 189 4.47 -5.47 28.33
N LEU A 190 4.05 -6.68 28.74
CA LEU A 190 4.08 -7.87 27.88
C LEU A 190 3.13 -7.76 26.68
N GLU A 191 1.94 -7.17 26.88
CA GLU A 191 0.99 -6.93 25.79
C GLU A 191 1.48 -5.89 24.80
N MET A 192 2.16 -4.85 25.29
CA MET A 192 2.85 -3.87 24.45
C MET A 192 3.94 -4.54 23.62
N ILE A 193 4.79 -5.37 24.24
CA ILE A 193 5.84 -6.12 23.53
C ILE A 193 5.22 -7.01 22.43
N ASP A 194 4.15 -7.75 22.72
CA ASP A 194 3.51 -8.63 21.73
C ASP A 194 2.91 -7.85 20.54
N ARG A 195 2.32 -6.67 20.81
CA ARG A 195 1.80 -5.76 19.80
C ARG A 195 2.92 -5.23 18.90
N LEU A 196 4.03 -4.77 19.49
CA LEU A 196 5.20 -4.28 18.74
C LEU A 196 5.86 -5.39 17.92
N LEU A 197 6.01 -6.59 18.47
CA LEU A 197 6.53 -7.75 17.74
C LEU A 197 5.68 -8.07 16.49
N LYS A 198 4.35 -7.98 16.62
CA LYS A 198 3.43 -8.17 15.50
C LYS A 198 3.58 -7.07 14.44
N GLN A 199 3.73 -5.81 14.84
CA GLN A 199 3.99 -4.70 13.91
C GLN A 199 5.31 -4.88 13.17
N LEU A 200 6.39 -5.30 13.85
CA LEU A 200 7.68 -5.60 13.22
C LEU A 200 7.57 -6.74 12.22
N GLU A 201 6.81 -7.81 12.55
CA GLU A 201 6.58 -8.92 11.62
C GLU A 201 5.76 -8.48 10.39
N GLU A 202 4.74 -7.65 10.58
CA GLU A 202 3.93 -7.10 9.49
C GLU A 202 4.74 -6.17 8.60
N ALA A 203 5.57 -5.30 9.19
CA ALA A 203 6.46 -4.41 8.46
C ALA A 203 7.51 -5.20 7.67
N ALA A 204 8.08 -6.26 8.24
CA ALA A 204 9.00 -7.15 7.53
C ALA A 204 8.34 -7.86 6.33
N LYS A 205 7.05 -8.23 6.44
CA LYS A 205 6.29 -8.89 5.34
C LYS A 205 5.78 -7.93 4.27
N THR A 206 5.31 -6.75 4.67
CA THR A 206 4.56 -5.83 3.80
C THR A 206 5.38 -4.63 3.33
N GLY A 207 6.51 -4.36 3.98
CA GLY A 207 7.27 -3.14 3.78
C GLY A 207 6.64 -1.87 4.38
N GLN A 208 5.57 -2.00 5.16
CA GLN A 208 4.89 -0.83 5.75
C GLN A 208 5.53 -0.46 7.09
N ILE A 209 6.60 0.33 7.03
CA ILE A 209 7.35 0.76 8.22
C ILE A 209 6.55 1.78 9.04
N GLY A 210 5.66 2.56 8.41
CA GLY A 210 4.78 3.51 9.10
C GLY A 210 3.73 2.88 10.03
N VAL A 211 3.70 1.55 10.15
CA VAL A 211 2.89 0.82 11.13
C VAL A 211 3.62 0.63 12.46
N ILE A 212 4.96 0.76 12.48
CA ILE A 212 5.78 0.56 13.67
C ILE A 212 5.74 1.81 14.53
N ASP A 213 5.38 1.64 15.81
CA ASP A 213 5.51 2.70 16.80
C ASP A 213 6.94 2.75 17.35
N LEU A 214 7.76 3.65 16.80
CA LEU A 214 9.16 3.83 17.20
C LEU A 214 9.30 4.51 18.57
N GLU A 215 8.29 5.24 19.02
CA GLU A 215 8.30 5.91 20.32
C GLU A 215 8.12 4.89 21.43
N GLU A 216 7.13 4.01 21.31
CA GLU A 216 6.92 2.88 22.24
C GLU A 216 8.14 1.94 22.26
N LEU A 217 8.79 1.70 21.10
CA LEU A 217 10.01 0.89 21.05
C LEU A 217 11.18 1.50 21.84
N ALA A 218 11.29 2.83 21.85
CA ALA A 218 12.36 3.51 22.56
C ALA A 218 12.30 3.32 24.07
N GLU A 219 11.11 3.03 24.63
CA GLU A 219 10.94 2.73 26.06
C GLU A 219 11.65 1.44 26.50
N PHE A 220 11.83 0.50 25.57
CA PHE A 220 12.48 -0.79 25.81
C PHE A 220 13.97 -0.80 25.51
N ALA A 221 14.47 0.24 24.83
CA ALA A 221 15.84 0.31 24.39
C ALA A 221 16.80 0.71 25.53
N GLU A 222 17.97 0.08 25.59
CA GLU A 222 19.00 0.51 26.52
C GLU A 222 19.58 1.88 26.08
N PRO A 223 20.19 2.67 26.99
CA PRO A 223 20.71 3.99 26.64
C PRO A 223 21.70 3.99 25.45
N GLY A 224 22.45 2.90 25.23
CA GLY A 224 23.34 2.75 24.07
C GLY A 224 22.63 2.44 22.75
N ASP A 225 21.38 1.99 22.81
CA ASP A 225 20.56 1.58 21.67
C ASP A 225 19.64 2.70 21.18
N ILE A 226 19.34 3.68 22.04
CA ILE A 226 18.51 4.85 21.70
C ILE A 226 19.12 5.65 20.55
N GLU A 227 20.45 5.82 20.51
CA GLU A 227 21.13 6.52 19.41
C GLU A 227 20.92 5.81 18.06
N GLN A 228 20.90 4.47 18.08
CA GLN A 228 20.67 3.67 16.88
C GLN A 228 19.22 3.81 16.39
N LEU A 229 18.26 3.83 17.32
CA LEU A 229 16.85 4.06 17.00
C LEU A 229 16.61 5.45 16.42
N GLN A 230 17.20 6.48 17.00
CA GLN A 230 17.11 7.85 16.48
C GLN A 230 17.71 7.95 15.07
N THR A 231 18.85 7.28 14.85
CA THR A 231 19.47 7.21 13.52
C THR A 231 18.55 6.52 12.51
N LEU A 232 17.93 5.41 12.90
CA LEU A 232 16.98 4.69 12.06
C LEU A 232 15.74 5.54 11.73
N GLN A 233 15.18 6.22 12.73
CA GLN A 233 14.04 7.12 12.56
C GLN A 233 14.37 8.23 11.55
N GLN A 234 15.53 8.89 11.70
CA GLN A 234 15.98 9.93 10.76
C GLN A 234 16.13 9.38 9.33
N GLN A 235 16.70 8.19 9.17
CA GLN A 235 16.84 7.56 7.85
C GLN A 235 15.49 7.27 7.20
N ILE A 236 14.51 6.78 7.98
CA ILE A 236 13.15 6.53 7.49
C ILE A 236 12.49 7.85 7.09
N GLU A 237 12.60 8.90 7.90
CA GLU A 237 12.03 10.21 7.60
C GLU A 237 12.62 10.86 6.35
N ASP A 238 13.94 10.81 6.20
CA ASP A 238 14.62 11.37 5.04
C ASP A 238 14.23 10.60 3.78
N TYR A 239 14.16 9.27 3.84
CA TYR A 239 13.69 8.44 2.74
C TYR A 239 12.24 8.72 2.35
N LEU A 240 11.33 8.84 3.34
CA LEU A 240 9.94 9.23 3.11
C LEU A 240 9.83 10.61 2.46
N ARG A 241 10.68 11.56 2.88
CA ARG A 241 10.74 12.91 2.30
C ARG A 241 11.20 12.88 0.85
N GLU A 242 12.21 12.07 0.53
CA GLU A 242 12.68 11.89 -0.84
C GLU A 242 11.61 11.25 -1.73
N LEU A 243 10.94 10.20 -1.26
CA LEU A 243 9.82 9.57 -1.97
C LEU A 243 8.67 10.54 -2.19
N ALA A 244 8.31 11.33 -1.17
CA ALA A 244 7.31 12.37 -1.29
C ALA A 244 7.69 13.37 -2.40
N ALA A 245 8.93 13.88 -2.40
CA ALA A 245 9.42 14.81 -3.42
C ALA A 245 9.43 14.19 -4.84
N GLN A 246 9.76 12.90 -4.96
CA GLN A 246 9.70 12.18 -6.24
C GLN A 246 8.27 12.13 -6.78
N GLN A 247 7.29 11.89 -5.90
CA GLN A 247 5.85 11.91 -6.20
C GLN A 247 5.28 13.33 -6.36
N GLY A 248 6.08 14.38 -6.14
CA GLY A 248 5.60 15.76 -6.21
C GLY A 248 4.73 16.16 -5.02
N LEU A 249 4.95 15.57 -3.86
CA LEU A 249 4.44 16.03 -2.58
C LEU A 249 5.49 16.95 -1.94
N GLU A 250 5.06 18.12 -1.46
CA GLU A 250 5.91 19.06 -0.71
C GLU A 250 5.43 19.18 0.73
N LYS A 251 6.36 19.20 1.68
CA LYS A 251 6.05 19.37 3.11
C LYS A 251 5.68 20.83 3.40
N GLY A 252 4.43 21.07 3.76
CA GLY A 252 3.95 22.37 4.23
C GLY A 252 3.85 22.46 5.76
N LYS A 253 3.36 23.59 6.28
CA LYS A 253 3.21 23.84 7.73
C LYS A 253 2.25 22.87 8.46
N HIS A 254 1.36 22.22 7.72
CA HIS A 254 0.30 21.36 8.27
C HIS A 254 0.21 20.01 7.52
N GLY A 255 1.35 19.48 7.05
CA GLY A 255 1.42 18.24 6.29
C GLY A 255 1.76 18.43 4.81
N PHE A 256 1.63 17.36 4.03
CA PHE A 256 2.05 17.30 2.63
C PHE A 256 1.01 17.87 1.67
N GLN A 257 1.49 18.67 0.71
CA GLN A 257 0.68 19.32 -0.32
C GLN A 257 1.06 18.82 -1.71
N LEU A 258 0.04 18.69 -2.58
CA LEU A 258 0.24 18.31 -3.97
C LEU A 258 0.86 19.46 -4.75
N THR A 259 1.98 19.19 -5.42
CA THR A 259 2.62 20.13 -6.36
C THR A 259 2.08 19.96 -7.78
N PRO A 260 2.31 20.92 -8.69
CA PRO A 260 2.04 20.73 -10.12
C PRO A 260 2.68 19.47 -10.71
N LYS A 261 3.80 18.99 -10.15
CA LYS A 261 4.46 17.75 -10.57
C LYS A 261 3.59 16.53 -10.24
N ALA A 262 2.99 16.48 -9.05
CA ALA A 262 2.08 15.39 -8.65
C ALA A 262 0.88 15.29 -9.60
N TYR A 263 0.27 16.42 -9.97
CA TYR A 263 -0.82 16.45 -10.94
C TYR A 263 -0.42 15.87 -12.30
N ARG A 264 0.76 16.21 -12.82
CA ARG A 264 1.25 15.66 -14.11
C ARG A 264 1.51 14.16 -14.03
N LEU A 265 2.11 13.69 -12.94
CA LEU A 265 2.37 12.25 -12.72
C LEU A 265 1.06 11.47 -12.67
N PHE A 266 0.07 11.98 -11.93
CA PHE A 266 -1.25 11.36 -11.86
C PHE A 266 -1.97 11.36 -13.21
N GLN A 267 -1.97 12.48 -13.93
CA GLN A 267 -2.55 12.56 -15.28
C GLN A 267 -1.93 11.52 -16.22
N ALA A 268 -0.59 11.41 -16.22
CA ALA A 268 0.11 10.43 -17.05
C ALA A 268 -0.29 8.99 -16.69
N LYS A 269 -0.40 8.68 -15.39
CA LYS A 269 -0.83 7.37 -14.90
C LYS A 269 -2.28 7.07 -15.29
N LEU A 270 -3.20 8.02 -15.10
CA LEU A 270 -4.62 7.87 -15.44
C LEU A 270 -4.82 7.67 -16.94
N LEU A 271 -4.11 8.45 -17.78
CA LEU A 271 -4.10 8.23 -19.22
C LEU A 271 -3.56 6.83 -19.56
N THR A 272 -2.44 6.41 -18.96
CA THR A 272 -1.88 5.07 -19.17
C THR A 272 -2.88 3.97 -18.81
N GLN A 273 -3.62 4.13 -17.71
CA GLN A 273 -4.64 3.17 -17.27
C GLN A 273 -5.88 3.16 -18.18
N ILE A 274 -6.33 4.33 -18.67
CA ILE A 274 -7.40 4.40 -19.68
C ILE A 274 -6.95 3.71 -20.97
N PHE A 275 -5.73 3.99 -21.42
CA PHE A 275 -5.17 3.42 -22.65
C PHE A 275 -4.78 1.94 -22.52
N SER A 276 -4.54 1.42 -21.32
CA SER A 276 -4.26 -0.01 -21.11
C SER A 276 -5.53 -0.87 -21.22
N VAL A 277 -6.70 -0.30 -20.93
CA VAL A 277 -8.02 -0.95 -21.05
C VAL A 277 -8.64 -0.74 -22.44
N LEU A 278 -8.12 0.22 -23.22
CA LEU A 278 -8.44 0.33 -24.64
C LEU A 278 -8.01 -0.97 -25.31
N GLN A 279 -8.99 -1.85 -25.55
CA GLN A 279 -8.82 -3.03 -26.40
C GLN A 279 -8.08 -2.56 -27.63
N ALA A 280 -6.98 -3.24 -27.99
CA ALA A 280 -6.37 -3.08 -29.29
C ALA A 280 -7.52 -3.12 -30.29
N SER A 281 -7.88 -1.96 -30.85
CA SER A 281 -8.97 -1.84 -31.80
C SER A 281 -8.72 -2.97 -32.78
N ARG A 282 -9.65 -3.93 -32.85
CA ARG A 282 -9.50 -5.18 -33.59
C ARG A 282 -8.48 -4.97 -34.68
N SER A 283 -7.28 -5.55 -34.55
CA SER A 283 -6.39 -5.64 -35.69
C SER A 283 -7.09 -6.58 -36.66
N GLY A 284 -8.06 -6.03 -37.38
CA GLY A 284 -8.82 -6.70 -38.39
C GLY A 284 -7.84 -6.98 -39.51
N ARG A 285 -7.18 -8.13 -39.40
CA ARG A 285 -6.63 -9.01 -40.45
C ARG A 285 -6.40 -8.39 -41.83
N HIS A 286 -5.71 -7.26 -41.92
CA HIS A 286 -5.22 -6.75 -43.19
C HIS A 286 -3.72 -6.47 -43.05
N GLN A 287 -2.92 -7.52 -43.26
CA GLN A 287 -1.47 -7.41 -43.47
C GLN A 287 -1.10 -6.84 -44.86
N GLY A 288 -2.10 -6.45 -45.67
CA GLY A 288 -1.87 -5.75 -46.92
C GLY A 288 -2.03 -4.23 -46.74
N PRO A 289 -1.33 -3.41 -47.54
CA PRO A 289 -1.62 -1.98 -47.59
C PRO A 289 -3.11 -1.80 -47.91
N ILE A 290 -3.81 -0.95 -47.16
CA ILE A 290 -5.23 -0.65 -47.36
C ILE A 290 -5.36 -0.05 -48.77
N VAL A 291 -5.86 -0.86 -49.70
CA VAL A 291 -6.13 -0.43 -51.07
C VAL A 291 -7.43 0.35 -51.05
N GLY A 292 -7.40 1.59 -51.54
CA GLY A 292 -8.55 2.49 -51.61
C GLY A 292 -8.12 3.84 -52.15
N GLU A 293 -9.06 4.73 -52.46
CA GLU A 293 -8.76 6.05 -53.01
C GLU A 293 -7.80 6.82 -52.09
N GLY A 294 -6.63 7.14 -52.63
CA GLY A 294 -5.60 7.89 -51.93
C GLY A 294 -4.69 8.62 -52.90
N ALA A 295 -3.87 9.54 -52.38
CA ALA A 295 -3.05 10.44 -53.20
C ALA A 295 -1.76 9.81 -53.74
N THR A 296 -1.49 8.53 -53.42
CA THR A 296 -0.24 7.86 -53.83
C THR A 296 -0.56 6.58 -54.59
N GLU A 297 -0.09 6.52 -55.83
CA GLU A 297 -0.18 5.36 -56.71
C GLU A 297 0.77 4.25 -56.26
N MET A 298 0.32 3.01 -56.41
CA MET A 298 1.13 1.81 -56.25
C MET A 298 1.50 1.27 -57.63
N GLN A 299 2.63 0.55 -57.69
CA GLN A 299 3.08 -0.10 -58.92
C GLN A 299 2.13 -1.21 -59.42
N GLN A 300 1.28 -1.75 -58.54
CA GLN A 300 0.28 -2.76 -58.92
C GLN A 300 -0.91 -2.09 -59.60
N THR A 301 -1.23 -2.56 -60.79
CA THR A 301 -2.41 -2.15 -61.57
C THR A 301 -3.58 -3.13 -61.35
N LYS A 302 -4.78 -2.70 -61.74
CA LYS A 302 -5.96 -3.57 -61.91
C LYS A 302 -6.70 -3.17 -63.20
N PRO A 303 -7.51 -4.07 -63.78
CA PRO A 303 -8.44 -3.70 -64.84
C PRO A 303 -9.41 -2.61 -64.37
N TYR A 304 -9.79 -1.72 -65.28
CA TYR A 304 -10.75 -0.65 -65.00
C TYR A 304 -12.13 -1.19 -64.63
N GLU A 305 -12.68 -0.71 -63.52
CA GLU A 305 -14.06 -0.93 -63.10
C GLU A 305 -14.83 0.40 -63.07
N PHE A 306 -16.14 0.35 -63.30
CA PHE A 306 -16.96 1.55 -63.27
C PHE A 306 -16.89 2.24 -61.90
N GLY A 307 -16.43 3.49 -61.88
CA GLY A 307 -16.18 4.27 -60.67
C GLY A 307 -14.70 4.52 -60.37
N ASP A 308 -13.78 3.81 -61.03
CA ASP A 308 -12.35 4.09 -60.90
C ASP A 308 -11.97 5.45 -61.51
N SER A 309 -11.08 6.18 -60.83
CA SER A 309 -10.56 7.44 -61.35
C SER A 309 -9.59 7.22 -62.51
N VAL A 310 -9.88 7.84 -63.66
CA VAL A 310 -9.00 7.85 -64.84
C VAL A 310 -7.68 8.61 -64.61
N THR A 311 -7.55 9.35 -63.50
CA THR A 311 -6.32 10.05 -63.15
C THR A 311 -5.15 9.12 -62.92
N HIS A 312 -5.42 7.87 -62.51
CA HIS A 312 -4.39 6.88 -62.20
C HIS A 312 -4.30 5.80 -63.28
N MET A 313 -4.66 6.13 -64.52
CA MET A 313 -4.59 5.20 -65.65
C MET A 313 -3.14 4.91 -66.02
N ASP A 314 -2.79 3.62 -66.10
CA ASP A 314 -1.53 3.17 -66.68
C ASP A 314 -1.65 3.29 -68.21
N ILE A 315 -1.27 4.47 -68.71
CA ILE A 315 -1.35 4.79 -70.13
C ILE A 315 -0.53 3.80 -70.98
N PRO A 316 0.75 3.48 -70.65
CA PRO A 316 1.51 2.50 -71.40
C PRO A 316 0.84 1.12 -71.49
N ALA A 317 0.42 0.54 -70.37
CA ALA A 317 -0.21 -0.78 -70.36
C ALA A 317 -1.55 -0.76 -71.14
N SER A 318 -2.34 0.30 -70.96
CA SER A 318 -3.62 0.45 -71.66
C SER A 318 -3.46 0.56 -73.18
N LEU A 319 -2.42 1.27 -73.63
CA LEU A 319 -2.08 1.37 -75.04
C LEU A 319 -1.58 0.03 -75.60
N VAL A 320 -0.74 -0.69 -74.86
CA VAL A 320 -0.27 -2.03 -75.25
C VAL A 320 -1.44 -2.99 -75.40
N ASN A 321 -2.39 -3.01 -74.45
CA ASN A 321 -3.59 -3.82 -74.53
C ASN A 321 -4.44 -3.48 -75.76
N ALA A 322 -4.63 -2.18 -76.04
CA ALA A 322 -5.36 -1.73 -77.22
C ALA A 322 -4.66 -2.13 -78.54
N MET A 323 -3.32 -2.09 -78.59
CA MET A 323 -2.53 -2.52 -79.75
C MET A 323 -2.56 -4.04 -79.94
N LEU A 324 -2.46 -4.82 -78.85
CA LEU A 324 -2.58 -6.28 -78.89
C LEU A 324 -3.95 -6.71 -79.42
N ARG A 325 -5.02 -5.99 -79.05
CA ARG A 325 -6.38 -6.28 -79.55
C ARG A 325 -6.59 -5.86 -81.00
N ASN A 326 -6.21 -4.64 -81.37
CA ASN A 326 -6.55 -4.08 -82.68
C ASN A 326 -5.54 -4.47 -83.78
N GLY A 327 -4.37 -4.98 -83.40
CA GLY A 327 -3.27 -5.26 -84.32
C GLY A 327 -2.58 -3.98 -84.83
N PRO A 328 -1.55 -4.12 -85.69
CA PRO A 328 -0.83 -2.97 -86.25
C PRO A 328 -1.71 -2.25 -87.28
N GLY A 329 -2.43 -1.22 -86.85
CA GLY A 329 -3.29 -0.40 -87.71
C GLY A 329 -3.70 0.91 -87.03
N LEU A 330 -3.93 1.96 -87.83
CA LEU A 330 -4.42 3.26 -87.37
C LEU A 330 -5.80 3.54 -88.00
N PRO A 331 -6.74 4.19 -87.28
CA PRO A 331 -6.59 4.71 -85.92
C PRO A 331 -6.80 3.65 -84.84
N MET A 332 -6.00 3.71 -83.78
CA MET A 332 -6.16 2.86 -82.60
C MET A 332 -7.34 3.37 -81.75
N ARG A 333 -8.31 2.48 -81.46
CA ARG A 333 -9.44 2.77 -80.56
C ARG A 333 -9.21 2.07 -79.22
N LEU A 334 -9.27 2.83 -78.13
CA LEU A 334 -9.30 2.33 -76.75
C LEU A 334 -10.73 1.94 -76.37
N LYS A 335 -10.90 0.80 -75.70
CA LYS A 335 -12.14 0.42 -75.00
C LYS A 335 -11.86 0.29 -73.51
N PRO A 336 -12.90 0.35 -72.65
CA PRO A 336 -12.74 0.14 -71.21
C PRO A 336 -11.97 -1.14 -70.84
N ASP A 337 -12.17 -2.22 -71.59
CA ASP A 337 -11.47 -3.50 -71.36
C ASP A 337 -9.96 -3.45 -71.56
N ASP A 338 -9.43 -2.42 -72.24
CA ASP A 338 -7.98 -2.24 -72.39
C ASP A 338 -7.37 -1.49 -71.21
N ILE A 339 -8.19 -0.78 -70.43
CA ILE A 339 -7.72 0.21 -69.47
C ILE A 339 -7.24 -0.47 -68.19
N GLU A 340 -6.01 -0.15 -67.80
CA GLU A 340 -5.44 -0.50 -66.51
C GLU A 340 -5.33 0.74 -65.62
N ILE A 341 -5.65 0.57 -64.33
CA ILE A 341 -5.65 1.63 -63.31
C ILE A 341 -4.69 1.24 -62.20
N HIS A 342 -3.79 2.15 -61.80
CA HIS A 342 -2.92 1.99 -60.64
C HIS A 342 -3.75 1.95 -59.35
N ARG A 343 -3.49 0.95 -58.50
CA ARG A 343 -4.07 0.90 -57.15
C ARG A 343 -3.49 2.05 -56.33
N THR A 344 -4.31 2.70 -55.52
CA THR A 344 -3.83 3.76 -54.61
C THR A 344 -3.77 3.29 -53.16
N ARG A 345 -2.84 3.91 -52.41
CA ARG A 345 -2.69 3.67 -50.98
C ARG A 345 -3.58 4.62 -50.20
N ASN A 346 -4.50 4.07 -49.41
CA ASN A 346 -5.25 4.84 -48.43
C ASN A 346 -4.41 5.01 -47.15
N THR A 347 -4.19 6.26 -46.73
CA THR A 347 -3.59 6.59 -45.43
C THR A 347 -4.68 7.13 -44.50
N PRO A 348 -5.29 6.29 -43.64
CA PRO A 348 -6.30 6.77 -42.71
C PRO A 348 -5.70 7.79 -41.74
N LYS A 349 -6.40 8.91 -41.54
CA LYS A 349 -6.07 9.91 -40.51
C LYS A 349 -7.08 9.82 -39.37
N CYS A 350 -6.60 9.82 -38.13
CA CYS A 350 -7.40 9.89 -36.91
C CYS A 350 -7.07 11.19 -36.17
N ALA A 351 -8.09 11.88 -35.66
CA ALA A 351 -7.95 12.99 -34.72
C ALA A 351 -8.71 12.63 -33.44
N THR A 352 -8.01 12.66 -32.30
CA THR A 352 -8.60 12.42 -30.97
C THR A 352 -8.75 13.76 -30.26
N ALA A 353 -9.96 14.11 -29.85
CA ALA A 353 -10.23 15.32 -29.05
C ALA A 353 -10.54 14.92 -27.60
N VAL A 354 -9.89 15.60 -26.65
CA VAL A 354 -10.21 15.51 -25.22
C VAL A 354 -11.04 16.75 -24.88
N LEU A 355 -12.29 16.54 -24.44
CA LEU A 355 -13.12 17.60 -23.86
C LEU A 355 -12.70 17.76 -22.39
N LEU A 356 -12.16 18.93 -22.06
CA LEU A 356 -11.79 19.33 -20.70
C LEU A 356 -12.92 20.11 -20.04
#